data_AF-A0A2G6DJH3-F1
#
_entry.id   AF-A0A2G6DJH3-F1
#
_cell.length_a   1.000
_cell.length_b   1.000
_cell.length_c   1.000
_cell.angle_alpha   90.00
_cell.angle_beta   90.00
_cell.angle_gamma   90.00
#
_symmetry.space_group_name_H-M   'P 1'
#
loop_
_entity.id
_entity.type
_entity.pdbx_description
1 polymer ?
#
loop_
_entity_poly.entity_id
_entity_poly.type
_entity_poly.pdbx_seq_one_letter_code
_entity_poly.pdbx_strand_id
1 'polypeptide(L)'
;MSNDPSGRITLKNMILEAQQATISTYKANFSSKALPIDYMISGTALSASSASPTFSYPKTENWQKAIGAHIFWISADIHAEKTRTGKISFETVMTTNIEDMYNFNPSQKDIATGIPDSENGRLATSGLARQYLNYSQISKAFSWEGLSAGTKVTVKNQPTRRTRQSSDNRRIRNRL
;
A
#
# COMPACT_ATOMS: atom_id res chain seq x y z
N MET A 1 1.90 -7.72 6.45
CA MET A 1 2.86 -7.64 5.34
C MET A 1 4.10 -8.54 5.50
N SER A 2 4.60 -8.84 6.72
CA SER A 2 5.89 -9.56 6.87
C SER A 2 5.90 -11.04 6.48
N ASN A 3 4.77 -11.75 6.60
CA ASN A 3 4.73 -13.22 6.45
C ASN A 3 4.14 -13.70 5.11
N ASP A 4 3.62 -12.80 4.27
CA ASP A 4 3.13 -13.14 2.93
C ASP A 4 4.19 -12.77 1.88
N PRO A 5 4.61 -13.71 1.01
CA PRO A 5 5.61 -13.42 -0.02
C PRO A 5 5.23 -12.29 -0.98
N SER A 6 3.95 -12.19 -1.36
CA SER A 6 3.46 -11.09 -2.22
C SER A 6 3.57 -9.77 -1.46
N GLY A 7 3.19 -9.72 -0.18
CA GLY A 7 3.31 -8.52 0.65
C GLY A 7 4.75 -7.96 0.73
N ARG A 8 5.77 -8.82 0.78
CA ARG A 8 7.18 -8.37 0.77
C ARG A 8 7.61 -7.82 -0.59
N ILE A 9 7.17 -8.46 -1.68
CA ILE A 9 7.44 -8.01 -3.05
C ILE A 9 6.74 -6.68 -3.32
N THR A 10 5.47 -6.56 -2.93
CA THR A 10 4.67 -5.34 -3.06
C THR A 10 5.35 -4.17 -2.34
N LEU A 11 5.77 -4.35 -1.07
CA LEU A 11 6.46 -3.28 -0.35
C LEU A 11 7.78 -2.88 -1.02
N LYS A 12 8.58 -3.85 -1.47
CA LYS A 12 9.83 -3.59 -2.19
C LYS A 12 9.58 -2.77 -3.46
N ASN A 13 8.56 -3.13 -4.23
CA ASN A 13 8.23 -2.46 -5.49
C ASN A 13 7.61 -1.08 -5.26
N MET A 14 6.83 -0.88 -4.19
CA MET A 14 6.35 0.45 -3.77
C MET A 14 7.51 1.39 -3.42
N ILE A 15 8.51 0.90 -2.68
CA ILE A 15 9.72 1.68 -2.36
C ILE A 15 10.50 2.01 -3.64
N LEU A 16 10.63 1.06 -4.58
CA LEU A 16 11.32 1.31 -5.84
C LEU A 16 10.61 2.38 -6.68
N GLU A 17 9.29 2.32 -6.78
CA GLU A 17 8.46 3.35 -7.44
C GLU A 17 8.68 4.73 -6.80
N ALA A 18 8.59 4.81 -5.47
CA ALA A 18 8.82 6.04 -4.74
C ALA A 18 10.24 6.60 -4.98
N GLN A 19 11.27 5.75 -5.03
CA GLN A 19 12.64 6.16 -5.39
C GLN A 19 12.72 6.73 -6.80
N GLN A 20 12.14 6.04 -7.79
CA GLN A 20 12.16 6.47 -9.19
C GLN A 20 11.48 7.83 -9.37
N ALA A 21 10.30 7.99 -8.78
CA ALA A 21 9.54 9.24 -8.83
C ALA A 21 10.27 10.38 -8.10
N THR A 22 10.87 10.10 -6.93
CA THR A 22 11.69 11.06 -6.17
C THR A 22 12.87 11.54 -7.02
N ILE A 23 13.66 10.62 -7.56
CA ILE A 23 14.87 10.95 -8.33
C ILE A 23 14.53 11.68 -9.63
N SER A 24 13.48 11.25 -10.34
CA SER A 24 13.03 11.89 -11.57
C SER A 24 12.59 13.34 -11.30
N THR A 25 11.77 13.55 -10.27
CA THR A 25 11.29 14.88 -9.87
C THR A 25 12.44 15.78 -9.43
N TYR A 26 13.39 15.25 -8.65
CA TYR A 26 14.60 15.95 -8.25
C TYR A 26 15.41 16.43 -9.45
N LYS A 27 15.71 15.52 -10.39
CA LYS A 27 16.53 15.83 -11.57
C LYS A 27 15.87 16.92 -12.43
N ALA A 28 14.56 16.81 -12.64
CA ALA A 28 13.82 17.72 -13.49
C ALA A 28 13.67 19.13 -12.90
N ASN A 29 13.44 19.24 -11.59
CA ASN A 29 12.99 20.50 -10.98
C ASN A 29 13.97 21.13 -10.00
N PHE A 30 14.89 20.34 -9.44
CA PHE A 30 15.65 20.73 -8.27
C PHE A 30 17.17 20.51 -8.38
N SER A 31 17.66 19.90 -9.45
CA SER A 31 19.08 19.59 -9.63
C SER A 31 20.02 20.81 -9.59
N SER A 32 19.50 22.00 -9.94
CA SER A 32 20.22 23.28 -9.88
C SER A 32 19.96 24.10 -8.60
N LYS A 33 19.11 23.61 -7.70
CA LYS A 33 18.73 24.32 -6.46
C LYS A 33 19.76 24.05 -5.36
N ALA A 34 19.95 25.05 -4.49
CA ALA A 34 20.72 24.86 -3.27
C ALA A 34 19.96 23.92 -2.32
N LEU A 35 20.70 23.05 -1.64
CA LEU A 35 20.18 22.12 -0.63
C LEU A 35 20.32 22.73 0.79
N PRO A 36 19.45 22.34 1.74
CA PRO A 36 18.41 21.32 1.64
C PRO A 36 17.15 21.81 0.88
N ILE A 37 16.36 20.85 0.40
CA ILE A 37 15.04 21.12 -0.19
C ILE A 37 14.02 20.10 0.32
N ASP A 38 12.78 20.55 0.43
CA ASP A 38 11.62 19.72 0.70
C ASP A 38 10.67 19.76 -0.49
N TYR A 39 10.11 18.61 -0.85
CA TYR A 39 9.09 18.52 -1.89
C TYR A 39 8.22 17.28 -1.71
N MET A 40 7.08 17.29 -2.39
CA MET A 40 6.10 16.21 -2.35
C MET A 40 5.91 15.61 -3.74
N ILE A 41 5.58 14.32 -3.77
CA ILE A 41 5.16 13.61 -4.99
C ILE A 41 3.86 12.86 -4.72
N SER A 42 3.03 12.72 -5.76
CA SER A 42 1.88 11.83 -5.75
C SER A 42 1.81 11.10 -7.09
N GLY A 43 1.67 9.78 -7.03
CA GLY A 43 1.51 8.92 -8.18
C GLY A 43 0.05 8.74 -8.58
N THR A 44 -0.14 8.10 -9.72
CA THR A 44 -1.45 7.63 -10.20
C THR A 44 -1.88 6.35 -9.48
N ALA A 45 -3.12 5.93 -9.73
CA ALA A 45 -3.62 4.65 -9.29
C ALA A 45 -2.79 3.48 -9.87
N LEU A 46 -2.48 2.52 -9.02
CA LEU A 46 -1.79 1.26 -9.29
C LEU A 46 -2.71 0.11 -8.87
N SER A 47 -2.60 -1.05 -9.55
CA SER A 47 -3.43 -2.22 -9.26
C SER A 47 -2.58 -3.37 -8.74
N ALA A 48 -2.97 -3.91 -7.60
CA ALA A 48 -2.51 -5.20 -7.12
C ALA A 48 -3.47 -6.30 -7.58
N SER A 49 -3.04 -7.15 -8.51
CA SER A 49 -3.90 -8.15 -9.15
C SER A 49 -3.12 -9.35 -9.69
N SER A 50 -3.82 -10.39 -10.14
CA SER A 50 -3.20 -11.56 -10.76
C SER A 50 -2.52 -11.24 -12.09
N ALA A 51 -2.95 -10.16 -12.77
CA ALA A 51 -2.38 -9.67 -14.01
C ALA A 51 -1.16 -8.76 -13.81
N SER A 52 -0.87 -8.33 -12.57
CA SER A 52 0.21 -7.39 -12.27
C SER A 52 1.50 -8.13 -11.88
N PRO A 53 2.57 -8.07 -12.69
CA PRO A 53 3.84 -8.73 -12.39
C PRO A 53 4.60 -8.02 -11.25
N THR A 54 4.36 -6.71 -11.07
CA THR A 54 4.98 -5.87 -10.03
C THR A 54 4.18 -5.85 -8.74
N PHE A 55 2.86 -5.93 -8.81
CA PHE A 55 1.99 -5.91 -7.64
C PHE A 55 1.08 -7.14 -7.66
N SER A 56 1.67 -8.30 -7.39
CA SER A 56 0.95 -9.57 -7.51
C SER A 56 -0.18 -9.71 -6.49
N TYR A 57 -1.21 -10.45 -6.89
CA TYR A 57 -2.30 -10.86 -6.01
C TYR A 57 -1.79 -11.50 -4.71
N PRO A 58 -2.47 -11.28 -3.56
CA PRO A 58 -2.11 -11.93 -2.31
C PRO A 58 -2.07 -13.46 -2.45
N LYS A 59 -1.06 -14.12 -1.87
CA LYS A 59 -0.86 -15.57 -2.03
C LYS A 59 -1.55 -16.40 -0.98
N THR A 60 -1.63 -15.89 0.25
CA THR A 60 -2.22 -16.63 1.37
C THR A 60 -3.72 -16.37 1.47
N GLU A 61 -4.50 -17.42 1.76
CA GLU A 61 -5.97 -17.38 1.81
C GLU A 61 -6.49 -16.24 2.70
N ASN A 62 -5.93 -16.08 3.91
CA ASN A 62 -6.29 -15.01 4.82
C ASN A 62 -6.16 -13.62 4.19
N TRP A 63 -5.15 -13.40 3.34
CA TRP A 63 -4.95 -12.12 2.67
C TRP A 63 -5.82 -11.99 1.41
N GLN A 64 -6.05 -13.08 0.69
CA GLN A 64 -6.99 -13.10 -0.44
C GLN A 64 -8.39 -12.70 0.01
N LYS A 65 -8.85 -13.24 1.15
CA LYS A 65 -10.17 -12.92 1.72
C LYS A 65 -10.24 -11.53 2.36
N ALA A 66 -9.12 -11.00 2.85
CA ALA A 66 -9.11 -9.72 3.57
C ALA A 66 -8.99 -8.49 2.66
N ILE A 67 -8.28 -8.58 1.53
CA ILE A 67 -8.04 -7.44 0.64
C ILE A 67 -8.15 -7.77 -0.85
N GLY A 68 -8.00 -9.05 -1.24
CA GLY A 68 -8.08 -9.45 -2.64
C GLY A 68 -7.26 -8.59 -3.60
N ALA A 69 -7.84 -8.37 -4.79
CA ALA A 69 -7.31 -7.46 -5.79
C ALA A 69 -7.80 -6.05 -5.45
N HIS A 70 -6.90 -5.07 -5.44
CA HIS A 70 -7.21 -3.73 -4.97
C HIS A 70 -6.47 -2.66 -5.78
N ILE A 71 -6.98 -1.44 -5.69
CA ILE A 71 -6.37 -0.25 -6.27
C ILE A 71 -5.73 0.54 -5.12
N PHE A 72 -4.55 1.08 -5.38
CA PHE A 72 -3.83 1.91 -4.42
C PHE A 72 -3.07 3.02 -5.15
N TRP A 73 -2.69 4.08 -4.45
CA TRP A 73 -1.75 5.07 -4.98
C TRP A 73 -0.73 5.43 -3.90
N ILE A 74 0.41 5.95 -4.35
CA ILE A 74 1.54 6.30 -3.50
C ILE A 74 1.72 7.81 -3.54
N SER A 75 1.87 8.40 -2.36
CA SER A 75 2.35 9.77 -2.18
C SER A 75 3.59 9.73 -1.32
N ALA A 76 4.45 10.74 -1.40
CA ALA A 76 5.59 10.83 -0.51
C ALA A 76 6.00 12.27 -0.24
N ASP A 77 6.43 12.50 1.00
CA ASP A 77 7.14 13.69 1.45
C ASP A 77 8.65 13.40 1.42
N ILE A 78 9.42 14.30 0.82
CA ILE A 78 10.85 14.12 0.62
C ILE A 78 11.62 15.31 1.17
N HIS A 79 12.62 14.99 2.00
CA HIS A 79 13.69 15.90 2.38
C HIS A 79 14.97 15.46 1.65
N ALA A 80 15.56 16.36 0.87
CA ALA A 80 16.83 16.12 0.19
C ALA A 80 17.92 17.04 0.73
N GLU A 81 19.07 16.46 1.05
CA GLU A 81 20.22 17.17 1.63
C GLU A 81 21.54 16.68 1.03
N LYS A 82 22.60 17.48 1.18
CA LYS A 82 23.95 17.09 0.76
C LYS A 82 24.67 16.42 1.92
N THR A 83 25.15 15.21 1.70
CA THR A 83 25.96 14.48 2.68
C THR A 83 27.37 15.07 2.77
N ARG A 84 28.10 14.72 3.83
CA ARG A 84 29.51 15.09 3.99
C ARG A 84 30.41 14.59 2.85
N THR A 85 30.02 13.51 2.15
CA THR A 85 30.74 12.98 0.99
C THR A 85 30.36 13.67 -0.33
N GLY A 86 29.47 14.65 -0.28
CA GLY A 86 29.02 15.43 -1.43
C GLY A 86 27.89 14.79 -2.25
N LYS A 87 27.40 13.61 -1.84
CA LYS A 87 26.22 12.95 -2.44
C LYS A 87 24.93 13.59 -1.94
N ILE A 88 23.83 13.32 -2.64
CA ILE A 88 22.49 13.68 -2.16
C ILE A 88 21.95 12.53 -1.31
N SER A 89 21.50 12.83 -0.10
CA SER A 89 20.69 11.95 0.75
C SER A 89 19.22 12.34 0.59
N PHE A 90 18.36 11.33 0.50
CA PHE A 90 16.92 11.50 0.50
C PHE A 90 16.36 10.83 1.75
N GLU A 91 15.64 11.60 2.56
CA GLU A 91 14.73 11.07 3.56
C GLU A 91 13.32 11.15 3.02
N THR A 92 12.61 10.03 3.03
CA THR A 92 11.29 9.92 2.40
C THR A 92 10.29 9.30 3.35
N VAL A 93 9.14 9.95 3.49
CA VAL A 93 7.94 9.40 4.13
C VAL A 93 6.95 9.05 3.04
N MET A 94 6.93 7.79 2.65
CA MET A 94 5.98 7.27 1.66
C MET A 94 4.66 6.93 2.35
N THR A 95 3.55 7.35 1.77
CA THR A 95 2.19 7.07 2.20
C THR A 95 1.45 6.33 1.07
N THR A 96 1.08 5.09 1.35
CA THR A 96 0.23 4.27 0.49
C THR A 96 -1.22 4.42 0.91
N ASN A 97 -2.07 4.82 -0.03
CA ASN A 97 -3.52 4.90 0.15
C ASN A 97 -4.16 3.76 -0.63
N ILE A 98 -5.11 3.08 -0.01
CA ILE A 98 -5.82 1.93 -0.58
C ILE A 98 -7.31 2.19 -0.49
N GLU A 99 -7.99 1.94 -1.59
CA GLU A 99 -9.45 1.91 -1.68
C GLU A 99 -9.88 0.53 -2.20
N ASP A 100 -10.75 -0.14 -1.46
CA ASP A 100 -11.28 -1.45 -1.85
C ASP A 100 -12.78 -1.52 -1.57
N MET A 101 -13.56 -1.80 -2.61
CA MET A 101 -15.01 -1.95 -2.51
C MET A 101 -15.34 -3.43 -2.38
N TYR A 102 -15.79 -3.83 -1.19
CA TYR A 102 -16.28 -5.18 -1.01
C TYR A 102 -17.65 -5.33 -1.68
N ASN A 103 -17.68 -6.00 -2.84
CA ASN A 103 -18.89 -6.26 -3.62
C ASN A 103 -19.08 -7.77 -3.87
N PHE A 104 -20.34 -8.20 -3.99
CA PHE A 104 -20.71 -9.58 -4.28
C PHE A 104 -20.83 -9.75 -5.80
N ASN A 105 -19.72 -10.10 -6.47
CA ASN A 105 -19.71 -10.23 -7.93
C ASN A 105 -20.32 -11.57 -8.35
N PRO A 106 -21.47 -11.62 -9.05
CA PRO A 106 -22.20 -12.88 -9.31
C PRO A 106 -21.43 -13.92 -10.14
N SER A 107 -20.40 -13.49 -10.86
CA SER A 107 -19.55 -14.32 -11.71
C SER A 107 -18.24 -14.76 -11.05
N GLN A 108 -17.94 -14.29 -9.84
CA GLN A 108 -16.75 -14.66 -9.09
C GLN A 108 -17.04 -15.84 -8.16
N LYS A 109 -15.99 -16.58 -7.81
CA LYS A 109 -16.05 -17.74 -6.93
C LYS A 109 -14.89 -17.65 -5.95
N ASP A 110 -15.08 -18.12 -4.73
CA ASP A 110 -13.98 -18.26 -3.78
C ASP A 110 -12.89 -19.15 -4.39
N ILE A 111 -11.67 -18.63 -4.45
CA ILE A 111 -10.54 -19.27 -5.17
C ILE A 111 -10.13 -20.59 -4.51
N ALA A 112 -10.31 -20.72 -3.19
CA ALA A 112 -9.88 -21.89 -2.43
C ALA A 112 -10.93 -23.01 -2.43
N THR A 113 -12.22 -22.65 -2.36
CA THR A 113 -13.32 -23.61 -2.19
C THR A 113 -14.13 -23.82 -3.46
N GLY A 114 -14.02 -22.93 -4.44
CA GLY A 114 -14.81 -22.96 -5.67
C GLY A 114 -16.27 -22.58 -5.48
N ILE A 115 -16.68 -22.21 -4.26
CA ILE A 115 -18.05 -21.78 -3.94
C ILE A 115 -18.35 -20.51 -4.74
N PRO A 116 -19.41 -20.50 -5.57
CA PRO A 116 -19.81 -19.31 -6.28
C PRO A 116 -20.18 -18.18 -5.31
N ASP A 117 -19.76 -16.95 -5.61
CA ASP A 117 -20.20 -15.77 -4.86
C ASP A 117 -21.71 -15.57 -4.92
N SER A 118 -22.42 -16.26 -5.83
CA SER A 118 -23.89 -16.33 -5.86
C SER A 118 -24.50 -17.07 -4.66
N GLU A 119 -23.76 -17.96 -3.98
CA GLU A 119 -24.20 -18.57 -2.72
C GLU A 119 -24.05 -17.60 -1.54
N ASN A 120 -22.96 -16.81 -1.49
CA ASN A 120 -22.78 -15.74 -0.49
C ASN A 120 -23.65 -14.50 -0.79
N GLY A 121 -23.91 -14.22 -2.06
CA GLY A 121 -24.74 -13.10 -2.53
C GLY A 121 -26.21 -13.23 -2.12
N ARG A 122 -26.70 -14.44 -1.81
CA ARG A 122 -28.03 -14.63 -1.22
C ARG A 122 -28.18 -13.94 0.14
N LEU A 123 -27.08 -13.76 0.88
CA LEU A 123 -27.07 -12.96 2.11
C LEU A 123 -27.19 -11.46 1.81
N ALA A 124 -26.68 -10.99 0.67
CA ALA A 124 -26.88 -9.62 0.22
C ALA A 124 -28.33 -9.38 -0.25
N THR A 125 -28.93 -10.32 -0.99
CA THR A 125 -30.33 -10.23 -1.44
C THR A 125 -31.32 -10.27 -0.28
N SER A 126 -31.01 -10.98 0.80
CA SER A 126 -31.81 -10.99 2.05
C SER A 126 -31.52 -9.81 2.99
N GLY A 127 -30.60 -8.91 2.63
CA GLY A 127 -30.20 -7.75 3.43
C GLY A 127 -29.31 -8.07 4.63
N LEU A 128 -28.92 -9.34 4.81
CA LEU A 128 -28.03 -9.82 5.87
C LEU A 128 -26.55 -9.50 5.62
N ALA A 129 -26.21 -9.07 4.40
CA ALA A 129 -24.89 -8.57 4.04
C ALA A 129 -25.01 -7.28 3.21
N ARG A 130 -24.09 -6.34 3.42
CA ARG A 130 -24.04 -5.06 2.70
C ARG A 130 -22.67 -4.87 2.07
N GLN A 131 -22.65 -4.23 0.91
CA GLN A 131 -21.41 -3.71 0.33
C GLN A 131 -20.89 -2.59 1.23
N TYR A 132 -19.57 -2.48 1.34
CA TYR A 132 -18.93 -1.41 2.07
C TYR A 132 -17.60 -1.06 1.43
N LEU A 133 -17.25 0.22 1.52
CA LEU A 133 -16.00 0.75 1.01
C LEU A 133 -14.96 0.76 2.13
N ASN A 134 -13.81 0.17 1.86
CA ASN A 134 -12.69 0.13 2.78
C ASN A 134 -11.63 1.13 2.35
N TYR A 135 -11.17 1.90 3.32
CA TYR A 135 -10.05 2.83 3.16
C TYR A 135 -8.93 2.42 4.10
N SER A 136 -7.70 2.46 3.61
CA SER A 136 -6.52 2.25 4.45
C SER A 136 -5.39 3.15 4.02
N GLN A 137 -4.68 3.68 5.01
CA GLN A 137 -3.46 4.46 4.79
C GLN A 137 -2.32 3.83 5.59
N ILE A 138 -1.19 3.61 4.92
CA ILE A 138 0.01 3.05 5.53
C ILE A 138 1.19 3.93 5.16
N SER A 139 1.90 4.43 6.16
CA SER A 139 3.12 5.21 5.96
C SER A 139 4.39 4.42 6.28
N LYS A 140 5.44 4.65 5.49
CA LYS A 140 6.77 4.08 5.65
C LYS A 140 7.82 5.14 5.42
N ALA A 141 8.66 5.34 6.44
CA ALA A 141 9.82 6.19 6.35
C ALA A 141 11.05 5.38 5.93
N PHE A 142 11.82 5.87 4.97
CA PHE A 142 13.09 5.28 4.58
C PHE A 142 14.04 6.34 4.02
N SER A 143 15.33 6.02 3.97
CA SER A 143 16.33 6.90 3.37
C SER A 143 17.32 6.14 2.48
N TRP A 144 17.90 6.86 1.52
CA TRP A 144 19.00 6.37 0.68
C TRP A 144 19.87 7.52 0.21
N GLU A 145 21.07 7.19 -0.27
CA GLU A 145 21.98 8.14 -0.90
C GLU A 145 22.11 7.87 -2.39
N GLY A 146 22.26 8.96 -3.16
CA GLY A 146 22.55 8.93 -4.59
C GLY A 146 21.31 8.99 -5.49
N LEU A 147 21.57 9.13 -6.79
CA LEU A 147 20.58 9.40 -7.83
C LEU A 147 20.25 8.16 -8.69
N SER A 148 20.48 6.97 -8.14
CA SER A 148 20.16 5.68 -8.75
C SER A 148 19.03 5.01 -7.98
N ALA A 149 17.95 4.64 -8.68
CA ALA A 149 16.87 3.86 -8.10
C ALA A 149 17.32 2.41 -7.84
N GLY A 150 16.68 1.73 -6.88
CA GLY A 150 17.06 0.37 -6.48
C GLY A 150 18.26 0.32 -5.53
N THR A 151 18.82 1.48 -5.16
CA THR A 151 19.79 1.59 -4.07
C THR A 151 19.18 1.05 -2.79
N LYS A 152 19.97 0.29 -2.03
CA LYS A 152 19.56 -0.24 -0.72
C LYS A 152 19.10 0.90 0.19
N VAL A 153 17.85 0.82 0.65
CA VAL A 153 17.26 1.79 1.56
C VAL A 153 17.49 1.39 3.02
N THR A 154 17.60 2.38 3.88
CA THR A 154 17.48 2.21 5.34
C THR A 154 16.04 2.53 5.73
N VAL A 155 15.26 1.49 6.07
CA VAL A 155 13.88 1.67 6.53
C VAL A 155 13.89 2.17 7.97
N LYS A 156 13.29 3.33 8.23
CA LYS A 156 13.07 3.84 9.58
C LYS A 156 11.80 3.19 10.13
N ASN A 157 11.87 2.64 11.35
CA ASN A 157 10.66 2.16 12.02
C ASN A 157 9.77 3.36 12.36
N GLN A 158 8.59 3.46 11.74
CA GLN A 158 7.58 4.42 12.21
C GLN A 158 6.90 3.90 13.49
N PRO A 159 6.48 4.80 14.40
CA PRO A 159 5.57 4.44 15.47
C PRO A 159 4.30 3.89 14.82
N THR A 160 3.98 2.64 15.13
CA THR A 160 2.77 1.98 14.63
C THR A 160 1.57 2.69 15.24
N ARG A 161 1.06 3.74 14.60
CA ARG A 161 -0.29 4.23 14.90
C ARG A 161 -1.32 3.33 14.24
N ARG A 162 -1.26 2.03 14.57
CA ARG A 162 -2.43 1.16 14.45
C ARG A 162 -3.35 1.55 15.59
N THR A 163 -4.18 2.55 15.39
CA THR A 163 -5.36 2.73 16.25
C THR A 163 -6.34 1.62 15.87
N ARG A 164 -6.07 0.40 16.34
CA ARG A 164 -7.16 -0.57 16.49
C ARG A 164 -8.08 0.01 17.55
N GLN A 165 -9.21 0.56 17.15
CA GLN A 165 -10.30 0.81 18.09
C GLN A 165 -10.82 -0.57 18.52
N SER A 166 -10.34 -1.08 19.65
CA SER A 166 -10.82 -2.36 20.19
C SER A 166 -12.31 -2.31 20.54
N SER A 167 -12.89 -1.11 20.64
CA SER A 167 -14.30 -0.85 20.87
C SER A 167 -15.21 -1.35 19.74
N ASP A 168 -14.74 -1.39 18.49
CA ASP A 168 -15.57 -1.82 17.34
C ASP A 168 -15.77 -3.35 17.26
N ASN A 169 -14.99 -4.11 18.04
CA ASN A 169 -15.16 -5.56 18.17
C ASN A 169 -16.13 -5.96 19.28
N ARG A 170 -16.87 -5.01 19.89
CA ARG A 170 -18.07 -5.38 20.67
C ARG A 170 -19.18 -5.78 19.71
N ARG A 171 -19.05 -6.98 19.13
CA ARG A 171 -20.22 -7.83 18.92
C ARG A 171 -20.87 -7.95 20.29
N ILE A 172 -21.97 -7.23 20.47
CA ILE A 172 -22.97 -7.51 21.50
C ILE A 172 -23.33 -8.98 21.28
N ARG A 173 -22.67 -9.86 22.04
CA ARG A 173 -23.14 -11.23 22.19
C ARG A 173 -24.42 -11.07 22.97
N ASN A 174 -25.56 -11.24 22.30
CA ASN A 174 -26.84 -11.47 22.96
C ASN A 174 -26.59 -12.53 24.05
N ARG A 175 -26.64 -12.10 25.31
CA ARG A 175 -26.79 -12.98 26.45
C ARG A 175 -28.29 -13.09 26.68
N LEU A 176 -28.78 -14.30 26.39
CA LEU A 176 -30.04 -14.93 26.81
C LEU A 176 -31.33 -14.15 26.53
#